data_AF-A0A2D7F8J6-F1
#
_entry.id   AF-A0A2D7F8J6-F1
#
_cell.length_a   1.000
_cell.length_b   1.000
_cell.length_c   1.000
_cell.angle_alpha   90.00
_cell.angle_beta   90.00
_cell.angle_gamma   90.00
#
_symmetry.space_group_name_H-M   'P 1'
#
loop_
_entity.id
_entity.type
_entity.pdbx_description
1 polymer ?
#
loop_
_entity_poly.entity_id
_entity_poly.type
_entity_poly.pdbx_seq_one_letter_code
_entity_poly.pdbx_strand_id
1 'polypeptide(L)'
;MIKAFARFRFCLGYLVAVLTLIGSHWTAAADMRQPPGSRVKMDVPGNFETSKLFSGFVLPVARTSIVIAELPTNRLDQLKAGLTDAALAKKGIKDIIRAKLKRDDDHVYLVGKQTARGAVFNKYVLLIKDGKSVAVITFNVPEDAIKDGFVTQEIVKKVFTSTSFTAKAAPIIKQFSLGYLGAFKEAGKLMGSAIMYSTDGQLVPKVKGIQRSVVIIAPSVDRVRVHDLKGFSERALKSVGGFTNVKLAETKGVTIAGLNGAKSEATAVSSSDKTLVSLVQVVLDRPKGGYYRLLAILRDSEKAKLMPHVEKLIASFKPVSG
;
A
#
# COMPACT_ATOMS: atom_id res chain seq x y z
N MET A 1 -87.60 -36.40 0.98
CA MET A 1 -88.33 -36.33 2.27
C MET A 1 -87.35 -35.96 3.36
N ILE A 2 -87.71 -34.94 4.12
CA ILE A 2 -86.97 -34.32 5.23
C ILE A 2 -87.08 -35.19 6.49
N LYS A 3 -86.08 -35.07 7.40
CA LYS A 3 -85.97 -35.49 8.84
C LYS A 3 -84.83 -36.50 9.05
N ALA A 4 -83.99 -36.47 10.09
CA ALA A 4 -83.88 -35.72 11.36
C ALA A 4 -82.40 -35.77 11.82
N PHE A 5 -81.77 -34.71 12.32
CA PHE A 5 -81.71 -34.25 13.73
C PHE A 5 -81.14 -35.24 14.76
N ALA A 6 -79.91 -34.99 15.26
CA ALA A 6 -79.53 -34.95 16.69
C ALA A 6 -78.01 -34.71 16.86
N ARG A 7 -77.60 -33.51 17.33
CA ARG A 7 -77.06 -33.18 18.69
C ARG A 7 -75.59 -33.58 18.92
N PHE A 8 -74.65 -32.62 18.83
CA PHE A 8 -74.17 -31.72 19.90
C PHE A 8 -73.05 -32.35 20.75
N ARG A 9 -71.82 -31.84 20.61
CA ARG A 9 -70.88 -31.61 21.73
C ARG A 9 -69.65 -30.82 21.27
N PHE A 10 -69.48 -29.67 21.92
CA PHE A 10 -68.27 -28.87 22.01
C PHE A 10 -67.04 -29.73 22.31
N CYS A 11 -65.93 -29.47 21.60
CA CYS A 11 -64.61 -29.47 22.23
C CYS A 11 -63.66 -28.57 21.42
N LEU A 12 -63.42 -27.41 22.00
CA LEU A 12 -62.31 -26.50 21.75
C LEU A 12 -60.98 -27.29 21.86
N GLY A 13 -60.21 -27.34 20.78
CA GLY A 13 -58.92 -28.03 20.73
C GLY A 13 -57.92 -27.21 19.92
N TYR A 14 -57.17 -26.37 20.63
CA TYR A 14 -55.95 -25.70 20.16
C TYR A 14 -54.99 -26.73 19.53
N LEU A 15 -54.55 -26.51 18.29
CA LEU A 15 -53.27 -27.02 17.83
C LEU A 15 -52.49 -25.89 17.17
N VAL A 16 -51.53 -25.38 17.94
CA VAL A 16 -50.53 -24.38 17.56
C VAL A 16 -49.66 -24.98 16.45
N ALA A 17 -49.72 -24.41 15.27
CA ALA A 17 -48.73 -24.67 14.23
C ALA A 17 -47.41 -24.00 14.63
N VAL A 18 -46.46 -24.81 15.10
CA VAL A 18 -45.07 -24.39 15.33
C VAL A 18 -44.43 -24.17 13.97
N LEU A 19 -44.42 -22.92 13.50
CA LEU A 19 -43.63 -22.50 12.36
C LEU A 19 -42.17 -22.40 12.83
N THR A 20 -41.39 -23.46 12.64
CA THR A 20 -39.93 -23.40 12.78
C THR A 20 -39.39 -22.49 11.68
N LEU A 21 -39.15 -21.22 12.03
CA LEU A 21 -38.24 -20.35 11.29
C LEU A 21 -36.86 -21.01 11.30
N ILE A 22 -36.56 -21.76 10.24
CA ILE A 22 -35.19 -22.13 9.91
C ILE A 22 -34.52 -20.82 9.51
N GLY A 23 -33.95 -20.14 10.51
CA GLY A 23 -33.04 -19.02 10.31
C GLY A 23 -31.96 -19.49 9.36
N SER A 24 -32.03 -19.02 8.12
CA SER A 24 -30.96 -19.18 7.15
C SER A 24 -29.80 -18.35 7.67
N HIS A 25 -28.96 -18.94 8.52
CA HIS A 25 -27.65 -18.41 8.80
C HIS A 25 -26.88 -18.52 7.48
N TRP A 26 -26.99 -17.48 6.65
CA TRP A 26 -25.99 -17.18 5.64
C TRP A 26 -24.68 -16.98 6.40
N THR A 27 -23.95 -18.07 6.60
CA THR A 27 -22.51 -17.99 6.78
C THR A 27 -21.99 -17.42 5.47
N ALA A 28 -21.89 -16.09 5.41
CA ALA A 28 -21.17 -15.43 4.33
C ALA A 28 -19.80 -16.08 4.27
N ALA A 29 -19.57 -16.89 3.22
CA ALA A 29 -18.31 -17.57 3.01
C ALA A 29 -17.20 -16.53 3.05
N ALA A 30 -16.10 -16.84 3.74
CA ALA A 30 -14.95 -15.95 3.83
C ALA A 30 -14.48 -15.58 2.42
N ASP A 31 -14.58 -14.30 2.04
CA ASP A 31 -14.19 -13.84 0.71
C ASP A 31 -12.69 -13.53 0.75
N MET A 32 -11.90 -14.60 0.69
CA MET A 32 -10.45 -14.53 0.70
C MET A 32 -9.96 -13.87 -0.59
N ARG A 33 -9.57 -12.61 -0.48
CA ARG A 33 -9.13 -11.77 -1.59
C ARG A 33 -7.64 -11.50 -1.51
N GLN A 34 -7.02 -11.41 -2.67
CA GLN A 34 -5.59 -11.17 -2.83
C GLN A 34 -5.38 -9.90 -3.67
N PRO A 35 -4.67 -8.88 -3.16
CA PRO A 35 -4.50 -7.65 -3.89
C PRO A 35 -3.39 -7.75 -4.95
N PRO A 36 -3.35 -6.80 -5.91
CA PRO A 36 -2.44 -6.85 -7.05
C PRO A 36 -0.97 -6.93 -6.66
N GLY A 37 -0.26 -7.91 -7.21
CA GLY A 37 1.17 -8.10 -6.98
C GLY A 37 1.55 -8.56 -5.58
N SER A 38 0.60 -8.98 -4.74
CA SER A 38 0.87 -9.52 -3.40
C SER A 38 0.73 -11.02 -3.36
N ARG A 39 1.49 -11.70 -2.49
CA ARG A 39 1.22 -13.09 -2.06
C ARG A 39 0.28 -13.15 -0.86
N VAL A 40 -0.04 -12.03 -0.23
CA VAL A 40 -0.91 -11.98 0.94
C VAL A 40 -2.38 -12.06 0.51
N LYS A 41 -3.15 -12.94 1.13
CA LYS A 41 -4.61 -13.01 1.03
C LYS A 41 -5.26 -12.73 2.38
N MET A 42 -6.49 -12.23 2.37
CA MET A 42 -7.26 -11.88 3.58
C MET A 42 -8.76 -11.86 3.27
N ASP A 43 -9.59 -12.11 4.27
CA ASP A 43 -11.06 -12.02 4.15
C ASP A 43 -11.46 -10.54 4.25
N VAL A 44 -11.62 -9.88 3.09
CA VAL A 44 -11.96 -8.45 3.00
C VAL A 44 -13.43 -8.31 2.65
N PRO A 45 -14.22 -7.51 3.39
CA PRO A 45 -15.62 -7.29 3.07
C PRO A 45 -15.85 -6.86 1.62
N GLY A 46 -16.94 -7.33 1.02
CA GLY A 46 -17.23 -7.15 -0.41
C GLY A 46 -17.40 -5.68 -0.85
N ASN A 47 -17.71 -4.77 0.08
CA ASN A 47 -17.79 -3.34 -0.18
C ASN A 47 -16.41 -2.65 -0.34
N PHE A 48 -15.31 -3.34 -0.03
CA PHE A 48 -13.97 -2.86 -0.36
C PHE A 48 -13.63 -3.15 -1.82
N GLU A 49 -13.14 -2.15 -2.51
CA GLU A 49 -12.62 -2.28 -3.87
C GLU A 49 -11.14 -2.66 -3.86
N THR A 50 -10.72 -3.45 -4.84
CA THR A 50 -9.31 -3.71 -5.08
C THR A 50 -8.62 -2.43 -5.53
N SER A 51 -7.53 -2.03 -4.86
CA SER A 51 -6.81 -0.82 -5.22
C SER A 51 -6.13 -0.99 -6.57
N LYS A 52 -6.37 -0.03 -7.47
CA LYS A 52 -5.58 0.09 -8.70
C LYS A 52 -4.20 0.69 -8.43
N LEU A 53 -4.01 1.42 -7.33
CA LEU A 53 -2.85 2.28 -7.10
C LEU A 53 -1.72 1.62 -6.32
N PHE A 54 -2.04 0.66 -5.48
CA PHE A 54 -1.11 0.00 -4.58
C PHE A 54 -1.58 -1.43 -4.32
N SER A 55 -0.70 -2.24 -3.76
CA SER A 55 -1.08 -3.56 -3.26
C SER A 55 -1.99 -3.40 -2.05
N GLY A 56 -3.30 -3.55 -2.23
CA GLY A 56 -4.27 -3.42 -1.17
C GLY A 56 -5.71 -3.20 -1.63
N PHE A 57 -6.52 -2.68 -0.72
CA PHE A 57 -7.94 -2.44 -0.89
C PHE A 57 -8.32 -1.04 -0.42
N VAL A 58 -9.41 -0.49 -0.95
CA VAL A 58 -9.97 0.81 -0.56
C VAL A 58 -11.47 0.71 -0.32
N LEU A 59 -11.98 1.50 0.61
CA LEU A 59 -13.41 1.78 0.75
C LEU A 59 -13.58 3.28 0.54
N PRO A 60 -13.83 3.74 -0.71
CA PRO A 60 -13.79 5.15 -1.05
C PRO A 60 -14.78 6.00 -0.27
N VAL A 61 -16.02 5.51 -0.09
CA VAL A 61 -17.08 6.21 0.65
C VAL A 61 -16.68 6.54 2.08
N ALA A 62 -15.84 5.72 2.71
CA ALA A 62 -15.36 5.88 4.07
C ALA A 62 -13.89 6.32 4.15
N ARG A 63 -13.30 6.76 3.03
CA ARG A 63 -11.89 7.20 2.92
C ARG A 63 -10.89 6.26 3.59
N THR A 64 -11.17 4.97 3.49
CA THR A 64 -10.47 3.91 4.23
C THR A 64 -9.60 3.09 3.27
N SER A 65 -8.48 2.55 3.75
CA SER A 65 -7.60 1.70 2.94
C SER A 65 -6.91 0.60 3.73
N ILE A 66 -6.65 -0.53 3.08
CA ILE A 66 -5.76 -1.59 3.56
C ILE A 66 -4.56 -1.61 2.61
N VAL A 67 -3.36 -1.32 3.10
CA VAL A 67 -2.12 -1.27 2.31
C VAL A 67 -1.20 -2.42 2.71
N ILE A 68 -0.64 -3.12 1.73
CA ILE A 68 0.26 -4.26 1.95
C ILE A 68 1.65 -3.95 1.39
N ALA A 69 2.66 -4.18 2.22
CA ALA A 69 4.07 -4.12 1.86
C ALA A 69 4.73 -5.47 2.11
N GLU A 70 5.28 -6.10 1.08
CA GLU A 70 6.07 -7.33 1.21
C GLU A 70 7.56 -7.04 1.01
N LEU A 71 8.39 -7.62 1.87
CA LEU A 71 9.85 -7.50 1.85
C LEU A 71 10.49 -8.87 2.09
N PRO A 72 11.74 -9.10 1.66
CA PRO A 72 12.44 -10.34 2.00
C PRO A 72 12.63 -10.51 3.51
N THR A 73 12.74 -11.76 3.97
CA THR A 73 12.86 -12.10 5.41
C THR A 73 14.04 -11.46 6.12
N ASN A 74 15.12 -11.17 5.41
CA ASN A 74 16.28 -10.46 5.96
C ASN A 74 16.00 -9.00 6.38
N ARG A 75 14.80 -8.47 6.12
CA ARG A 75 14.36 -7.14 6.56
C ARG A 75 13.51 -7.18 7.84
N LEU A 76 13.27 -8.35 8.42
CA LEU A 76 12.39 -8.51 9.60
C LEU A 76 12.80 -7.60 10.77
N ASP A 77 14.06 -7.60 11.15
CA ASP A 77 14.54 -6.83 12.31
C ASP A 77 14.43 -5.33 12.07
N GLN A 78 14.74 -4.87 10.85
CA GLN A 78 14.54 -3.47 10.47
C GLN A 78 13.06 -3.08 10.55
N LEU A 79 12.15 -3.96 10.12
CA LEU A 79 10.72 -3.70 10.20
C LEU A 79 10.26 -3.65 11.66
N LYS A 80 10.68 -4.61 12.50
CA LYS A 80 10.39 -4.61 13.94
C LYS A 80 10.93 -3.34 14.63
N ALA A 81 12.15 -2.91 14.33
CA ALA A 81 12.72 -1.66 14.83
C ALA A 81 11.88 -0.41 14.42
N GLY A 82 11.29 -0.45 13.22
CA GLY A 82 10.39 0.58 12.71
C GLY A 82 8.98 0.60 13.32
N LEU A 83 8.65 -0.40 14.14
CA LEU A 83 7.38 -0.55 14.87
C LEU A 83 7.52 -0.29 16.38
N THR A 84 8.65 0.26 16.84
CA THR A 84 8.82 0.77 18.21
C THR A 84 8.04 2.07 18.39
N ASP A 85 7.62 2.37 19.63
CA ASP A 85 6.83 3.57 19.92
C ASP A 85 7.56 4.86 19.51
N ALA A 86 8.86 4.93 19.80
CA ALA A 86 9.70 6.06 19.39
C ALA A 86 9.79 6.22 17.86
N ALA A 87 9.92 5.11 17.11
CA ALA A 87 9.96 5.17 15.65
C ALA A 87 8.60 5.53 15.04
N LEU A 88 7.50 5.08 15.65
CA LEU A 88 6.13 5.42 15.24
C LEU A 88 5.80 6.88 15.55
N ALA A 89 6.22 7.40 16.71
CA ALA A 89 6.05 8.80 17.09
C ALA A 89 6.75 9.75 16.11
N LYS A 90 7.96 9.40 15.63
CA LYS A 90 8.67 10.15 14.57
C LYS A 90 7.89 10.22 13.25
N LYS A 91 6.96 9.29 13.02
CA LYS A 91 6.04 9.27 11.87
C LYS A 91 4.69 9.93 12.19
N GLY A 92 4.56 10.57 13.36
CA GLY A 92 3.33 11.19 13.83
C GLY A 92 2.25 10.20 14.28
N ILE A 93 2.60 8.92 14.48
CA ILE A 93 1.68 7.90 14.99
C ILE A 93 1.85 7.83 16.52
N LYS A 94 0.77 8.06 17.25
CA LYS A 94 0.70 8.15 18.72
C LYS A 94 -0.32 7.16 19.26
N ASP A 95 -0.50 7.13 20.58
CA ASP A 95 -1.50 6.32 21.28
C ASP A 95 -1.39 4.83 20.92
N ILE A 96 -0.17 4.30 20.99
CA ILE A 96 0.13 2.95 20.54
C ILE A 96 -0.44 1.91 21.51
N ILE A 97 -1.28 1.03 20.99
CA ILE A 97 -1.83 -0.12 21.72
C ILE A 97 -1.31 -1.38 21.03
N ARG A 98 -0.63 -2.24 21.78
CA ARG A 98 -0.16 -3.55 21.31
C ARG A 98 -1.11 -4.63 21.80
N ALA A 99 -1.59 -5.47 20.89
CA ALA A 99 -2.55 -6.51 21.22
C ALA A 99 -2.17 -7.83 20.54
N LYS A 100 -2.75 -8.93 21.02
CA LYS A 100 -2.62 -10.24 20.38
C LYS A 100 -3.84 -10.51 19.51
N LEU A 101 -3.62 -11.13 18.36
CA LEU A 101 -4.69 -11.72 17.56
C LEU A 101 -4.74 -13.23 17.82
N LYS A 102 -5.93 -13.82 17.65
CA LYS A 102 -6.08 -15.28 17.65
C LYS A 102 -5.50 -15.81 16.33
N ARG A 103 -4.20 -16.08 16.31
CA ARG A 103 -3.43 -16.61 15.19
C ARG A 103 -2.36 -17.55 15.71
N ASP A 104 -2.03 -18.56 14.92
CA ASP A 104 -1.04 -19.58 15.27
C ASP A 104 0.39 -19.23 14.81
N ASP A 105 0.55 -18.17 14.01
CA ASP A 105 1.84 -17.70 13.51
C ASP A 105 2.46 -16.58 14.36
N ASP A 106 3.79 -16.44 14.27
CA ASP A 106 4.51 -15.29 14.83
C ASP A 106 4.09 -14.01 14.12
N HIS A 107 3.50 -13.09 14.89
CA HIS A 107 2.98 -11.84 14.36
C HIS A 107 3.15 -10.68 15.36
N VAL A 108 3.17 -9.47 14.82
CA VAL A 108 3.06 -8.23 15.61
C VAL A 108 1.76 -7.55 15.20
N TYR A 109 0.90 -7.26 16.17
CA TYR A 109 -0.31 -6.46 15.97
C TYR A 109 -0.31 -5.24 16.89
N LEU A 110 -0.52 -4.08 16.30
CA LEU A 110 -0.66 -2.82 17.03
C LEU A 110 -1.70 -1.90 16.38
N VAL A 111 -2.18 -0.97 17.19
CA VAL A 111 -3.06 0.13 16.80
C VAL A 111 -2.40 1.42 17.22
N GLY A 112 -2.52 2.47 16.41
CA GLY A 112 -2.13 3.83 16.80
C GLY A 112 -2.96 4.87 16.08
N LYS A 113 -2.91 6.12 16.55
CA LYS A 113 -3.59 7.26 15.92
C LYS A 113 -2.61 8.14 15.19
N GLN A 114 -2.99 8.63 14.01
CA GLN A 114 -2.22 9.62 13.26
C GLN A 114 -3.12 10.76 12.82
N THR A 115 -2.77 11.98 13.18
CA THR A 115 -3.38 13.17 12.59
C THR A 115 -2.68 13.50 11.29
N ALA A 116 -3.42 13.49 10.19
CA ALA A 116 -2.91 13.85 8.88
C ALA A 116 -3.98 14.62 8.10
N ARG A 117 -3.59 15.76 7.53
CA ARG A 117 -4.45 16.57 6.65
C ARG A 117 -5.81 16.93 7.31
N GLY A 118 -5.77 17.32 8.58
CA GLY A 118 -6.95 17.75 9.34
C GLY A 118 -7.87 16.61 9.82
N ALA A 119 -7.53 15.34 9.58
CA ALA A 119 -8.31 14.19 10.04
C ALA A 119 -7.46 13.26 10.92
N VAL A 120 -8.12 12.61 11.88
CA VAL A 120 -7.51 11.58 12.73
C VAL A 120 -7.78 10.21 12.10
N PHE A 121 -6.72 9.43 11.91
CA PHE A 121 -6.78 8.07 11.39
C PHE A 121 -6.36 7.08 12.48
N ASN A 122 -7.18 6.05 12.67
CA ASN A 122 -6.78 4.83 13.36
C ASN A 122 -5.98 3.97 12.37
N LYS A 123 -4.75 3.65 12.77
CA LYS A 123 -3.83 2.79 12.02
C LYS A 123 -3.71 1.46 12.72
N TYR A 124 -4.28 0.44 12.12
CA TYR A 124 -4.08 -0.94 12.55
C TYR A 124 -2.94 -1.52 11.72
N VAL A 125 -1.93 -2.09 12.38
CA VAL A 125 -0.75 -2.64 11.73
C VAL A 125 -0.59 -4.10 12.13
N LEU A 126 -0.50 -4.97 11.13
CA LEU A 126 -0.16 -6.38 11.27
C LEU A 126 1.16 -6.64 10.54
N LEU A 127 2.11 -7.26 11.23
CA LEU A 127 3.33 -7.80 10.65
C LEU A 127 3.31 -9.33 10.79
N ILE A 128 3.43 -10.04 9.67
CA ILE A 128 3.52 -11.50 9.60
C ILE A 128 4.70 -11.92 8.72
N LYS A 129 5.13 -13.18 8.83
CA LYS A 129 6.21 -13.73 7.98
C LYS A 129 5.91 -15.15 7.50
N ASP A 130 6.42 -15.49 6.33
CA ASP A 130 6.62 -16.88 5.90
C ASP A 130 8.13 -17.18 5.79
N GLY A 131 8.50 -18.33 5.22
CA GLY A 131 9.91 -18.69 5.03
C GLY A 131 10.68 -17.78 4.06
N LYS A 132 10.01 -16.95 3.26
CA LYS A 132 10.61 -16.19 2.15
C LYS A 132 10.38 -14.67 2.24
N SER A 133 9.33 -14.22 2.92
CA SER A 133 8.98 -12.80 3.03
C SER A 133 8.37 -12.44 4.37
N VAL A 134 8.41 -11.14 4.66
CA VAL A 134 7.71 -10.48 5.75
C VAL A 134 6.72 -9.52 5.10
N ALA A 135 5.48 -9.52 5.57
CA ALA A 135 4.45 -8.61 5.13
C ALA A 135 4.08 -7.64 6.26
N VAL A 136 3.95 -6.37 5.93
CA VAL A 136 3.33 -5.34 6.78
C VAL A 136 2.02 -4.93 6.13
N ILE A 137 0.93 -5.16 6.85
CA ILE A 137 -0.43 -4.80 6.45
C ILE A 137 -0.84 -3.62 7.33
N THR A 138 -1.26 -2.52 6.72
CA THR A 138 -1.72 -1.32 7.42
C THR A 138 -3.15 -0.99 7.01
N PHE A 139 -4.09 -1.08 7.95
CA PHE A 139 -5.48 -0.65 7.78
C PHE A 139 -5.59 0.79 8.29
N ASN A 140 -5.79 1.73 7.38
CA ASN A 140 -5.96 3.15 7.67
C ASN A 140 -7.45 3.49 7.67
N VAL A 141 -7.99 3.80 8.84
CA VAL A 141 -9.42 4.05 9.03
C VAL A 141 -9.60 5.44 9.65
N PRO A 142 -10.20 6.42 8.94
CA PRO A 142 -10.57 7.70 9.54
C PRO A 142 -11.47 7.47 10.77
N GLU A 143 -11.39 8.34 11.78
CA GLU A 143 -12.25 8.22 12.96
C GLU A 143 -13.74 8.29 12.60
N ASP A 144 -14.11 9.11 11.62
CA ASP A 144 -15.50 9.24 11.16
C ASP A 144 -16.03 7.94 10.53
N ALA A 145 -15.17 7.17 9.83
CA ALA A 145 -15.56 5.86 9.29
C ALA A 145 -15.91 4.84 10.38
N ILE A 146 -15.39 5.01 11.59
CA ILE A 146 -15.75 4.19 12.75
C ILE A 146 -17.06 4.69 13.36
N LYS A 147 -17.21 6.01 13.53
CA LYS A 147 -18.42 6.65 14.08
C LYS A 147 -19.65 6.33 13.21
N ASP A 148 -19.49 6.38 11.90
CA ASP A 148 -20.55 6.13 10.91
C ASP A 148 -20.80 4.63 10.69
N GLY A 149 -20.05 3.74 11.35
CA GLY A 149 -20.25 2.29 11.27
C GLY A 149 -19.75 1.62 9.99
N PHE A 150 -19.12 2.36 9.06
CA PHE A 150 -18.53 1.78 7.85
C PHE A 150 -17.43 0.75 8.15
N VAL A 151 -16.70 0.95 9.25
CA VAL A 151 -15.63 0.04 9.69
C VAL A 151 -15.70 -0.16 11.20
N THR A 152 -15.92 -1.40 11.64
CA THR A 152 -15.92 -1.79 13.04
C THR A 152 -14.60 -2.45 13.44
N GLN A 153 -14.31 -2.51 14.75
CA GLN A 153 -13.15 -3.27 15.24
C GLN A 153 -13.23 -4.76 14.88
N GLU A 154 -14.44 -5.31 14.77
CA GLU A 154 -14.65 -6.71 14.39
C GLU A 154 -14.25 -6.96 12.94
N ILE A 155 -14.60 -6.04 12.01
CA ILE A 155 -14.15 -6.10 10.61
C ILE A 155 -12.62 -6.10 10.55
N VAL A 156 -11.96 -5.19 11.27
CA VAL A 156 -10.49 -5.11 11.30
C VAL A 156 -9.88 -6.41 11.83
N LYS A 157 -10.38 -6.91 12.97
CA LYS A 157 -9.91 -8.17 13.56
C LYS A 157 -10.12 -9.35 12.60
N LYS A 158 -11.27 -9.43 11.93
CA LYS A 158 -11.58 -10.49 10.96
C LYS A 158 -10.61 -10.48 9.78
N VAL A 159 -10.35 -9.31 9.19
CA VAL A 159 -9.36 -9.13 8.10
C VAL A 159 -7.98 -9.59 8.58
N PHE A 160 -7.54 -9.14 9.76
CA PHE A 160 -6.20 -9.45 10.24
C PHE A 160 -6.03 -10.88 10.73
N THR A 161 -7.05 -11.50 11.33
CA THR A 161 -7.02 -12.91 11.73
C THR A 161 -7.01 -13.86 10.53
N SER A 162 -7.71 -13.53 9.44
CA SER A 162 -7.72 -14.34 8.21
C SER A 162 -6.48 -14.14 7.31
N THR A 163 -5.68 -13.09 7.55
CA THR A 163 -4.54 -12.73 6.70
C THR A 163 -3.50 -13.86 6.64
N SER A 164 -3.06 -14.28 5.46
CA SER A 164 -2.06 -15.34 5.28
C SER A 164 -1.32 -15.20 3.94
N PHE A 165 -0.20 -15.90 3.78
CA PHE A 165 0.51 -15.97 2.49
C PHE A 165 -0.07 -17.07 1.58
N THR A 166 0.10 -16.86 0.29
CA THR A 166 -0.14 -17.84 -0.79
C THR A 166 1.15 -18.15 -1.53
N ALA A 167 1.13 -19.23 -2.33
CA ALA A 167 2.30 -19.64 -3.10
C ALA A 167 2.68 -18.64 -4.21
N LYS A 168 1.70 -17.99 -4.85
CA LYS A 168 1.91 -17.13 -6.02
C LYS A 168 1.31 -15.75 -5.79
N ALA A 169 1.99 -14.72 -6.26
CA ALA A 169 1.45 -13.36 -6.21
C ALA A 169 0.32 -13.18 -7.24
N ALA A 170 -0.67 -12.35 -6.93
CA ALA A 170 -1.72 -12.00 -7.88
C ALA A 170 -1.16 -11.12 -9.01
N PRO A 171 -1.80 -11.10 -10.19
CA PRO A 171 -1.37 -10.25 -11.28
C PRO A 171 -1.26 -8.77 -10.89
N ILE A 172 -0.34 -8.08 -11.55
CA ILE A 172 -0.05 -6.68 -11.28
C ILE A 172 -0.96 -5.80 -12.16
N ILE A 173 -1.52 -4.75 -11.57
CA ILE A 173 -2.16 -3.68 -12.35
C ILE A 173 -1.07 -2.70 -12.80
N LYS A 174 -0.84 -2.63 -14.11
CA LYS A 174 0.15 -1.71 -14.70
C LYS A 174 -0.34 -0.26 -14.60
N GLN A 175 0.47 0.60 -14.00
CA GLN A 175 0.13 2.03 -13.78
C GLN A 175 0.81 2.98 -14.76
N PHE A 176 1.87 2.52 -15.43
CA PHE A 176 2.65 3.29 -16.39
C PHE A 176 3.42 2.35 -17.33
N SER A 177 3.94 2.91 -18.40
CA SER A 177 4.85 2.23 -19.34
C SER A 177 6.06 3.10 -19.64
N LEU A 178 7.17 2.46 -19.99
CA LEU A 178 8.37 3.11 -20.49
C LEU A 178 8.62 2.64 -21.92
N GLY A 179 8.87 3.58 -22.83
CA GLY A 179 9.27 3.28 -24.21
C GLY A 179 10.77 3.03 -24.37
N TYR A 180 11.57 3.37 -23.36
CA TYR A 180 13.02 3.27 -23.38
C TYR A 180 13.57 2.90 -22.00
N LEU A 181 14.45 1.89 -21.94
CA LEU A 181 15.17 1.51 -20.71
C LEU A 181 16.68 1.76 -20.79
N GLY A 182 17.26 1.79 -21.99
CA GLY A 182 18.69 2.03 -22.19
C GLY A 182 19.55 1.04 -21.41
N ALA A 183 20.42 1.57 -20.55
CA ALA A 183 21.31 0.78 -19.70
C ALA A 183 20.63 0.11 -18.49
N PHE A 184 19.33 0.37 -18.26
CA PHE A 184 18.58 -0.19 -17.16
C PHE A 184 17.74 -1.39 -17.61
N LYS A 185 17.46 -2.28 -16.65
CA LYS A 185 16.56 -3.42 -16.78
C LYS A 185 15.57 -3.38 -15.62
N GLU A 186 14.35 -3.84 -15.84
CA GLU A 186 13.39 -3.99 -14.74
C GLU A 186 13.96 -4.97 -13.71
N ALA A 187 14.18 -4.47 -12.49
CA ALA A 187 14.77 -5.24 -11.40
C ALA A 187 13.69 -5.93 -10.55
N GLY A 188 12.48 -5.38 -10.56
CA GLY A 188 11.33 -5.88 -9.85
C GLY A 188 10.64 -4.81 -9.02
N LYS A 189 9.65 -5.25 -8.24
CA LYS A 189 8.82 -4.37 -7.43
C LYS A 189 9.44 -4.02 -6.09
N LEU A 190 9.13 -2.81 -5.65
CA LEU A 190 9.25 -2.38 -4.27
C LEU A 190 7.85 -2.33 -3.64
N MET A 191 7.75 -1.86 -2.40
CA MET A 191 6.49 -1.64 -1.69
C MET A 191 5.41 -0.99 -2.59
N GLY A 192 4.23 -1.62 -2.67
CA GLY A 192 3.10 -1.14 -3.46
C GLY A 192 3.26 -1.33 -4.97
N SER A 193 3.03 -0.26 -5.74
CA SER A 193 3.14 -0.26 -7.22
C SER A 193 4.47 0.34 -7.71
N ALA A 194 5.43 0.53 -6.81
CA ALA A 194 6.74 1.03 -7.16
C ALA A 194 7.56 -0.04 -7.90
N ILE A 195 8.23 0.34 -8.97
CA ILE A 195 9.11 -0.54 -9.75
C ILE A 195 10.52 0.04 -9.71
N MET A 196 11.49 -0.81 -9.41
CA MET A 196 12.91 -0.50 -9.48
C MET A 196 13.47 -1.01 -10.82
N TYR A 197 14.33 -0.21 -11.42
CA TYR A 197 15.14 -0.54 -12.58
C TYR A 197 16.60 -0.41 -12.18
N SER A 198 17.40 -1.43 -12.48
CA SER A 198 18.83 -1.46 -12.19
C SER A 198 19.61 -1.85 -13.44
N THR A 199 20.91 -1.56 -13.46
CA THR A 199 21.77 -1.92 -14.60
C THR A 199 21.94 -3.43 -14.78
N ASP A 200 21.80 -4.19 -13.69
CA ASP A 200 21.91 -5.66 -13.66
C ASP A 200 20.56 -6.40 -13.69
N GLY A 201 19.43 -5.69 -13.61
CA GLY A 201 18.09 -6.28 -13.54
C GLY A 201 17.81 -7.07 -12.25
N GLN A 202 18.59 -6.89 -11.18
CA GLN A 202 18.37 -7.59 -9.91
C GLN A 202 17.77 -6.65 -8.86
N LEU A 203 16.76 -7.07 -8.10
CA LEU A 203 16.17 -6.24 -7.03
C LEU A 203 17.13 -6.06 -5.83
N VAL A 204 17.90 -7.10 -5.52
CA VAL A 204 18.88 -7.12 -4.43
C VAL A 204 20.27 -7.03 -5.04
N PRO A 205 21.15 -6.13 -4.55
CA PRO A 205 22.52 -6.05 -5.05
C PRO A 205 23.31 -7.33 -4.73
N LYS A 206 24.19 -7.74 -5.65
CA LYS A 206 25.09 -8.90 -5.47
C LYS A 206 26.01 -8.73 -4.25
N VAL A 207 26.47 -7.50 -4.01
CA VAL A 207 27.29 -7.14 -2.86
C VAL A 207 26.44 -6.31 -1.90
N LYS A 208 26.27 -6.81 -0.67
CA LYS A 208 25.51 -6.12 0.38
C LYS A 208 26.21 -4.81 0.78
N GLY A 209 25.42 -3.80 1.10
CA GLY A 209 25.91 -2.52 1.63
C GLY A 209 26.40 -1.52 0.57
N ILE A 210 26.60 -1.95 -0.67
CA ILE A 210 27.06 -1.06 -1.75
C ILE A 210 25.88 -0.32 -2.38
N GLN A 211 26.01 1.01 -2.46
CA GLN A 211 25.08 1.86 -3.21
C GLN A 211 25.27 1.61 -4.71
N ARG A 212 24.15 1.51 -5.43
CA ARG A 212 24.15 1.27 -6.88
C ARG A 212 23.33 2.31 -7.62
N SER A 213 23.60 2.43 -8.91
CA SER A 213 22.80 3.26 -9.80
C SER A 213 21.47 2.57 -10.14
N VAL A 214 20.35 3.22 -9.83
CA VAL A 214 18.99 2.70 -10.03
C VAL A 214 18.03 3.82 -10.43
N VAL A 215 16.94 3.44 -11.09
CA VAL A 215 15.76 4.29 -11.27
C VAL A 215 14.58 3.65 -10.57
N ILE A 216 13.84 4.42 -9.79
CA ILE A 216 12.63 3.97 -9.10
C ILE A 216 11.47 4.81 -9.59
N ILE A 217 10.39 4.16 -10.03
CA ILE A 217 9.16 4.83 -10.43
C ILE A 217 8.03 4.36 -9.54
N ALA A 218 7.39 5.30 -8.85
CA ALA A 218 6.33 5.03 -7.88
C ALA A 218 5.13 5.96 -8.13
N PRO A 219 3.94 5.41 -8.45
CA PRO A 219 2.69 6.13 -8.32
C PRO A 219 2.39 6.43 -6.85
N SER A 220 1.75 7.56 -6.56
CA SER A 220 1.21 7.86 -5.24
C SER A 220 0.14 6.84 -4.85
N VAL A 221 0.15 6.48 -3.57
CA VAL A 221 -0.83 5.56 -2.96
C VAL A 221 -2.19 6.24 -2.84
N ASP A 222 -2.21 7.52 -2.49
CA ASP A 222 -3.42 8.34 -2.44
C ASP A 222 -3.62 9.15 -3.73
N ARG A 223 -4.82 9.73 -3.85
CA ARG A 223 -5.20 10.63 -4.95
C ARG A 223 -5.16 12.10 -4.54
N VAL A 224 -4.42 12.46 -3.50
CA VAL A 224 -4.38 13.85 -3.06
C VAL A 224 -3.59 14.66 -4.07
N ARG A 225 -4.22 15.74 -4.55
CA ARG A 225 -3.60 16.65 -5.51
C ARG A 225 -2.45 17.41 -4.85
N VAL A 226 -1.35 17.54 -5.59
CA VAL A 226 -0.22 18.37 -5.19
C VAL A 226 -0.38 19.71 -5.90
N HIS A 227 -0.67 20.78 -5.16
CA HIS A 227 -0.83 22.13 -5.72
C HIS A 227 0.52 22.78 -6.01
N ASP A 228 1.44 22.75 -5.05
CA ASP A 228 2.82 23.23 -5.18
C ASP A 228 3.73 22.06 -5.60
N LEU A 229 3.78 21.74 -6.89
CA LEU A 229 4.60 20.64 -7.42
C LEU A 229 6.10 20.89 -7.21
N LYS A 230 6.55 22.15 -7.37
CA LYS A 230 7.95 22.53 -7.21
C LYS A 230 8.41 22.31 -5.77
N GLY A 231 7.78 22.96 -4.80
CA GLY A 231 8.15 22.81 -3.39
C GLY A 231 7.88 21.40 -2.87
N PHE A 232 6.86 20.70 -3.37
CA PHE A 232 6.68 19.29 -3.05
C PHE A 232 7.86 18.43 -3.54
N SER A 233 8.31 18.61 -4.78
CA SER A 233 9.45 17.86 -5.34
C SER A 233 10.72 18.10 -4.50
N GLU A 234 11.01 19.35 -4.16
CA GLU A 234 12.16 19.71 -3.32
C GLU A 234 12.11 19.06 -1.93
N ARG A 235 10.95 19.15 -1.24
CA ARG A 235 10.75 18.51 0.07
C ARG A 235 10.89 17.00 -0.01
N ALA A 236 10.27 16.38 -1.01
CA ALA A 236 10.31 14.94 -1.21
C ALA A 236 11.72 14.43 -1.52
N LEU A 237 12.52 15.18 -2.29
CA LEU A 237 13.90 14.83 -2.61
C LEU A 237 14.81 14.93 -1.38
N LYS A 238 14.65 15.99 -0.57
CA LYS A 238 15.38 16.16 0.71
C LYS A 238 15.02 15.09 1.73
N SER A 239 13.81 14.54 1.68
CA SER A 239 13.35 13.50 2.61
C SER A 239 13.69 12.06 2.17
N VAL A 240 14.49 11.87 1.11
CA VAL A 240 14.90 10.52 0.69
C VAL A 240 15.81 9.92 1.75
N GLY A 241 15.35 8.86 2.42
CA GLY A 241 16.14 8.15 3.41
C GLY A 241 17.32 7.41 2.80
N GLY A 242 18.33 7.12 3.62
CA GLY A 242 19.56 6.43 3.20
C GLY A 242 20.63 7.36 2.63
N PHE A 243 20.39 8.67 2.61
CA PHE A 243 21.34 9.68 2.16
C PHE A 243 21.53 10.77 3.21
N THR A 244 22.75 11.28 3.28
CA THR A 244 23.15 12.45 4.08
C THR A 244 23.67 13.55 3.17
N ASN A 245 23.72 14.79 3.66
CA ASN A 245 24.23 15.94 2.91
C ASN A 245 23.53 16.15 1.55
N VAL A 246 22.20 16.03 1.52
CA VAL A 246 21.41 16.26 0.30
C VAL A 246 21.46 17.75 -0.05
N LYS A 247 22.18 18.10 -1.12
CA LYS A 247 22.33 19.46 -1.64
C LYS A 247 21.52 19.62 -2.92
N LEU A 248 20.40 20.32 -2.82
CA LEU A 248 19.56 20.65 -3.98
C LEU A 248 20.32 21.61 -4.90
N ALA A 249 20.39 21.29 -6.20
CA ALA A 249 21.03 22.12 -7.21
C ALA A 249 19.99 22.95 -7.98
N GLU A 250 19.03 22.30 -8.63
CA GLU A 250 18.00 22.95 -9.45
C GLU A 250 16.64 22.31 -9.20
N THR A 251 15.56 23.09 -9.32
CA THR A 251 14.22 22.54 -9.58
C THR A 251 13.49 23.39 -10.61
N LYS A 252 13.00 22.75 -11.67
CA LYS A 252 12.30 23.40 -12.78
C LYS A 252 10.99 22.69 -13.13
N GLY A 253 10.05 23.44 -13.69
CA GLY A 253 8.82 22.89 -14.25
C GLY A 253 9.14 22.01 -15.48
N VAL A 254 8.39 20.92 -15.64
CA VAL A 254 8.51 20.03 -16.80
C VAL A 254 7.12 19.56 -17.23
N THR A 255 7.01 19.18 -18.50
CA THR A 255 5.82 18.50 -19.04
C THR A 255 6.26 17.19 -19.68
N ILE A 256 5.68 16.06 -19.27
CA ILE A 256 6.03 14.72 -19.78
C ILE A 256 4.74 13.95 -20.03
N ALA A 257 4.58 13.44 -21.27
CA ALA A 257 3.35 12.77 -21.70
C ALA A 257 2.07 13.56 -21.40
N GLY A 258 2.15 14.89 -21.55
CA GLY A 258 1.04 15.82 -21.26
C GLY A 258 0.74 16.05 -19.77
N LEU A 259 1.54 15.50 -18.86
CA LEU A 259 1.43 15.70 -17.42
C LEU A 259 2.35 16.83 -16.97
N ASN A 260 1.85 17.71 -16.12
CA ASN A 260 2.64 18.80 -15.53
C ASN A 260 3.46 18.26 -14.37
N GLY A 261 4.66 18.81 -14.17
CA GLY A 261 5.53 18.32 -13.12
C GLY A 261 6.66 19.25 -12.74
N ALA A 262 7.49 18.75 -11.84
CA ALA A 262 8.75 19.38 -11.45
C ALA A 262 9.89 18.36 -11.54
N LYS A 263 11.00 18.75 -12.18
CA LYS A 263 12.26 18.04 -12.16
C LYS A 263 13.17 18.69 -11.13
N SER A 264 13.69 17.92 -10.18
CA SER A 264 14.65 18.35 -9.17
C SER A 264 15.93 17.56 -9.27
N GLU A 265 17.07 18.23 -9.10
CA GLU A 265 18.40 17.61 -9.10
C GLU A 265 19.13 17.94 -7.81
N ALA A 266 19.84 16.96 -7.26
CA ALA A 266 20.61 17.13 -6.04
C ALA A 266 21.86 16.24 -6.05
N THR A 267 22.83 16.57 -5.21
CA THR A 267 23.91 15.64 -4.83
C THR A 267 23.70 15.17 -3.40
N ALA A 268 24.18 13.99 -3.06
CA ALA A 268 24.13 13.46 -1.71
C ALA A 268 25.25 12.44 -1.45
N VAL A 269 25.37 12.02 -0.20
CA VAL A 269 26.29 10.96 0.24
C VAL A 269 25.46 9.75 0.70
N SER A 270 25.73 8.58 0.14
CA SER A 270 25.14 7.32 0.57
C SER A 270 25.49 7.03 2.04
N SER A 271 24.48 6.69 2.84
CA SER A 271 24.70 6.32 4.24
C SER A 271 25.35 4.95 4.40
N SER A 272 25.22 4.06 3.41
CA SER A 272 25.65 2.66 3.52
C SER A 272 27.14 2.46 3.26
N ASP A 273 27.71 3.20 2.30
CA ASP A 273 29.09 3.02 1.82
C ASP A 273 29.82 4.35 1.57
N LYS A 274 29.21 5.49 1.96
CA LYS A 274 29.76 6.84 1.78
C LYS A 274 29.98 7.26 0.32
N THR A 275 29.44 6.50 -0.64
CA THR A 275 29.51 6.84 -2.07
C THR A 275 28.79 8.15 -2.36
N LEU A 276 29.45 9.03 -3.13
CA LEU A 276 28.81 10.22 -3.69
C LEU A 276 27.80 9.83 -4.76
N VAL A 277 26.61 10.43 -4.70
CA VAL A 277 25.53 10.18 -5.65
C VAL A 277 24.94 11.47 -6.19
N SER A 278 24.50 11.41 -7.45
CA SER A 278 23.58 12.36 -8.04
C SER A 278 22.16 11.81 -7.96
N LEU A 279 21.23 12.62 -7.48
CA LEU A 279 19.81 12.34 -7.41
C LEU A 279 19.08 13.17 -8.48
N VAL A 280 18.32 12.52 -9.34
CA VAL A 280 17.43 13.18 -10.30
C VAL A 280 16.03 12.71 -10.06
N GLN A 281 15.12 13.65 -9.78
CA GLN A 281 13.73 13.34 -9.51
C GLN A 281 12.83 14.07 -10.49
N VAL A 282 11.77 13.39 -10.92
CA VAL A 282 10.61 14.03 -11.54
C VAL A 282 9.36 13.66 -10.76
N VAL A 283 8.58 14.66 -10.37
CA VAL A 283 7.22 14.48 -9.88
C VAL A 283 6.27 14.96 -10.95
N LEU A 284 5.40 14.08 -11.44
CA LEU A 284 4.36 14.39 -12.42
C LEU A 284 2.99 14.33 -11.74
N ASP A 285 2.11 15.28 -12.02
CA ASP A 285 0.73 15.22 -11.58
C ASP A 285 -0.01 14.06 -12.22
N ARG A 286 -1.02 13.54 -11.53
CA ARG A 286 -1.86 12.47 -12.05
C ARG A 286 -3.24 12.98 -12.42
N PRO A 287 -3.78 12.55 -13.58
CA PRO A 287 -5.20 12.74 -13.86
C PRO A 287 -6.04 12.11 -12.74
N LYS A 288 -7.06 12.83 -12.26
CA LYS A 288 -7.92 12.43 -11.12
C LYS A 288 -7.20 12.44 -9.74
N GLY A 289 -6.06 13.10 -9.63
CA GLY A 289 -5.36 13.36 -8.37
C GLY A 289 -4.25 12.36 -8.04
N GLY A 290 -3.35 12.78 -7.15
CA GLY A 290 -2.09 12.07 -6.86
C GLY A 290 -0.93 12.53 -7.75
N TYR A 291 0.14 11.75 -7.76
CA TYR A 291 1.35 12.02 -8.56
C TYR A 291 2.07 10.72 -8.96
N TYR A 292 2.91 10.77 -10.00
CA TYR A 292 3.98 9.82 -10.24
C TYR A 292 5.29 10.41 -9.77
N ARG A 293 6.13 9.62 -9.12
CA ARG A 293 7.48 10.01 -8.71
C ARG A 293 8.48 9.09 -9.38
N LEU A 294 9.34 9.67 -10.21
CA LEU A 294 10.50 9.02 -10.80
C LEU A 294 11.72 9.53 -10.04
N LEU A 295 12.54 8.63 -9.50
CA LEU A 295 13.77 8.95 -8.78
C LEU A 295 14.91 8.11 -9.34
N ALA A 296 15.86 8.76 -10.02
CA ALA A 296 17.13 8.18 -10.38
C ALA A 296 18.16 8.50 -9.29
N ILE A 297 18.89 7.48 -8.88
CA ILE A 297 20.03 7.57 -7.97
C ILE A 297 21.21 7.06 -8.79
N LEU A 298 22.19 7.90 -9.06
CA LEU A 298 23.37 7.56 -9.85
C LEU A 298 24.61 7.72 -8.99
N ARG A 299 25.48 6.71 -8.95
CA ARG A 299 26.84 6.90 -8.43
C ARG A 299 27.53 7.95 -9.28
N ASP A 300 28.28 8.84 -8.63
CA ASP A 300 28.91 9.95 -9.34
C ASP A 300 29.88 9.46 -10.44
N SER A 301 30.62 8.38 -10.15
CA SER A 301 31.50 7.71 -11.12
C SER A 301 30.80 7.12 -12.34
N GLU A 302 29.48 6.90 -12.29
CA GLU A 302 28.68 6.36 -13.40
C GLU A 302 27.80 7.42 -14.05
N LYS A 303 27.71 8.61 -13.46
CA LYS A 303 26.77 9.67 -13.84
C LYS A 303 26.92 10.06 -15.31
N ALA A 304 28.15 10.34 -15.76
CA ALA A 304 28.40 10.78 -17.13
C ALA A 304 27.88 9.77 -18.17
N LYS A 305 28.02 8.47 -17.86
CA LYS A 305 27.53 7.39 -18.72
C LYS A 305 26.02 7.18 -18.63
N LEU A 306 25.45 7.25 -17.43
CA LEU A 306 24.06 6.87 -17.18
C LEU A 306 23.04 8.00 -17.34
N MET A 307 23.45 9.26 -17.15
CA MET A 307 22.53 10.40 -17.21
C MET A 307 21.79 10.51 -18.55
N PRO A 308 22.43 10.36 -19.72
CA PRO A 308 21.71 10.41 -20.99
C PRO A 308 20.63 9.32 -21.11
N HIS A 309 20.86 8.14 -20.51
CA HIS A 309 19.86 7.08 -20.47
C HIS A 309 18.71 7.40 -19.52
N VAL A 310 19.00 8.00 -18.37
CA VAL A 310 17.99 8.45 -17.39
C VAL A 310 17.06 9.49 -18.03
N GLU A 311 17.61 10.48 -18.74
CA GLU A 311 16.82 11.52 -19.39
C GLU A 311 15.89 10.95 -20.47
N LYS A 312 16.41 10.06 -21.33
CA LYS A 312 15.61 9.37 -22.34
C LYS A 312 14.54 8.47 -21.72
N LEU A 313 14.88 7.76 -20.64
CA LEU A 313 13.93 6.90 -19.92
C LEU A 313 12.79 7.74 -19.36
N ILE A 314 13.10 8.84 -18.66
CA ILE A 314 12.13 9.79 -18.10
C ILE A 314 11.24 10.37 -19.22
N ALA A 315 11.83 10.81 -20.34
CA ALA A 315 11.08 11.33 -21.47
C ALA A 315 10.16 10.28 -22.14
N SER A 316 10.51 8.99 -22.05
CA SER A 316 9.71 7.89 -22.60
C SER A 316 8.55 7.45 -21.70
N PHE A 317 8.42 8.04 -20.50
CA PHE A 317 7.37 7.71 -19.55
C PHE A 317 5.98 8.02 -20.13
N LYS A 318 5.06 7.07 -19.98
CA LYS A 318 3.64 7.26 -20.28
C LYS A 318 2.77 6.70 -19.16
N PRO A 319 1.78 7.45 -18.64
CA PRO A 319 0.78 6.87 -17.76
C PRO A 319 -0.03 5.81 -18.51
N VAL A 320 -0.39 4.71 -17.85
CA VAL A 320 -1.41 3.79 -18.39
C VAL A 320 -2.75 4.31 -17.88
N SER A 321 -3.62 4.71 -18.80
CA SER A 321 -4.97 5.18 -18.49
C SER A 321 -5.70 4.16 -17.62
N GLY A 322 -6.38 4.62 -16.57
CA GLY A 322 -7.11 3.78 -15.63
C GLY A 322 -8.53 4.24 -15.34
#